data_AF-A0A970NSK7-F1
#
_entry.id   AF-A0A970NSK7-F1
#
_cell.length_a   1.000
_cell.length_b   1.000
_cell.length_c   1.000
_cell.angle_alpha   90.00
_cell.angle_beta   90.00
_cell.angle_gamma   90.00
#
_symmetry.space_group_name_H-M   'P 1'
#
loop_
_entity.id
_entity.type
_entity.pdbx_description
1 polymer ?
#
loop_
_entity_poly.entity_id
_entity_poly.type
_entity_poly.pdbx_seq_one_letter_code
_entity_poly.pdbx_strand_id
1 'polypeptide(L)'
;MIDEVISQFSSLQPEKYYDNAEIVHLTAKQIIKDFAMFGLDIQFSGNTEFAYMELMGQMVESIQGLLQHDSARLFALMYQIDLSQTAVDKCLGSSKNIAANLADLVIRREMLKVLTVKYFKELKNKD
;
A
#
# COMPACT_ATOMS: atom_id res chain seq x y z
N MET A 1 -4.24 13.47 26.51
CA MET A 1 -4.44 14.05 25.16
C MET A 1 -3.40 13.52 24.16
N ILE A 2 -2.09 13.77 24.34
CA ILE A 2 -1.06 13.23 23.43
C ILE A 2 -1.02 11.69 23.43
N ASP A 3 -1.03 11.06 24.61
CA ASP A 3 -1.00 9.59 24.72
C ASP A 3 -2.24 8.91 24.10
N GLU A 4 -3.38 9.60 24.15
CA GLU A 4 -4.66 9.12 23.61
C GLU A 4 -4.68 9.20 22.07
N VAL A 5 -4.09 10.26 21.51
CA VAL A 5 -3.86 10.42 20.07
C VAL A 5 -2.87 9.36 19.55
N ILE A 6 -1.76 9.12 20.28
CA ILE A 6 -0.78 8.09 19.93
C ILE A 6 -1.41 6.68 19.97
N SER A 7 -2.23 6.41 20.99
CA SER A 7 -2.94 5.14 21.14
C SER A 7 -3.94 4.90 20.00
N GLN A 8 -4.76 5.90 19.65
CA GLN A 8 -5.69 5.82 18.53
C GLN A 8 -4.97 5.63 17.18
N PHE A 9 -3.89 6.38 16.95
CA PHE A 9 -3.09 6.25 15.74
C PHE A 9 -2.47 4.85 15.61
N SER A 10 -1.90 4.33 16.69
CA SER A 10 -1.31 2.98 16.74
C SER A 10 -2.36 1.88 16.53
N SER A 11 -3.65 2.19 16.70
CA SER A 11 -4.77 1.27 16.48
C SER A 11 -5.30 1.24 15.04
N LEU A 12 -4.78 2.08 14.12
CA LEU A 12 -5.19 2.07 12.71
C LEU A 12 -4.80 0.74 12.05
N GLN A 13 -5.81 -0.04 11.68
CA GLN A 13 -5.67 -1.33 11.00
C GLN A 13 -6.22 -1.20 9.57
N PRO A 14 -5.39 -1.28 8.52
CA PRO A 14 -5.82 -1.13 7.12
C PRO A 14 -7.02 -2.01 6.75
N GLU A 15 -7.07 -3.24 7.26
CA GLU A 15 -8.11 -4.22 6.96
C GLU A 15 -9.52 -3.75 7.31
N LYS A 16 -9.66 -2.85 8.29
CA LYS A 16 -10.96 -2.29 8.68
C LYS A 16 -11.51 -1.29 7.66
N TYR A 17 -10.69 -0.86 6.70
CA TYR A 17 -11.02 0.19 5.74
C TYR A 17 -11.02 -0.30 4.30
N TYR A 18 -10.91 -1.61 4.08
CA TYR A 18 -10.94 -2.21 2.73
C TYR A 18 -12.26 -1.95 1.98
N ASP A 19 -13.36 -1.77 2.71
CA ASP A 19 -14.67 -1.43 2.12
C ASP A 19 -15.00 0.07 2.20
N ASN A 20 -14.10 0.90 2.76
CA ASN A 20 -14.33 2.34 2.80
C ASN A 20 -13.97 2.96 1.44
N ALA A 21 -15.01 3.29 0.67
CA ALA A 21 -14.88 3.77 -0.69
C ALA A 21 -13.90 4.94 -0.86
N GLU A 22 -13.89 5.91 0.06
CA GLU A 22 -12.97 7.05 -0.02
C GLU A 22 -11.52 6.61 0.20
N ILE A 23 -11.27 5.79 1.23
CA ILE A 23 -9.92 5.28 1.54
C ILE A 23 -9.41 4.44 0.38
N VAL A 24 -10.25 3.57 -0.18
CA VAL A 24 -9.91 2.73 -1.33
C VAL A 24 -9.51 3.58 -2.53
N HIS A 25 -10.30 4.59 -2.90
CA HIS A 25 -9.99 5.46 -4.02
C HIS A 25 -8.68 6.24 -3.82
N LEU A 26 -8.45 6.75 -2.61
CA LEU A 26 -7.21 7.46 -2.29
C LEU A 26 -6.01 6.53 -2.30
N THR A 27 -6.16 5.29 -1.81
CA THR A 27 -5.12 4.27 -1.80
C THR A 27 -4.75 3.86 -3.22
N ALA A 28 -5.75 3.56 -4.06
CA ALA A 28 -5.56 3.24 -5.47
C ALA A 28 -4.79 4.36 -6.19
N LYS A 29 -5.13 5.63 -5.95
CA LYS A 29 -4.42 6.77 -6.55
C LYS A 29 -2.94 6.82 -6.19
N GLN A 30 -2.57 6.50 -4.95
CA GLN A 30 -1.15 6.46 -4.57
C GLN A 30 -0.43 5.32 -5.27
N ILE A 31 -1.01 4.11 -5.25
CA ILE A 31 -0.46 2.92 -5.91
C ILE A 31 -0.21 3.21 -7.40
N ILE A 32 -1.21 3.73 -8.11
CA ILE A 32 -1.12 4.05 -9.54
C ILE A 32 0.03 5.04 -9.79
N LYS A 33 0.13 6.10 -8.99
CA LYS A 33 1.18 7.10 -9.12
C LYS A 33 2.57 6.50 -8.89
N ASP A 34 2.73 5.73 -7.81
CA ASP A 34 4.01 5.14 -7.45
C ASP A 34 4.47 4.13 -8.49
N PHE A 35 3.59 3.27 -8.98
CA PHE A 35 3.91 2.29 -10.02
C PHE A 35 4.20 2.96 -11.37
N ALA A 36 3.47 4.01 -11.74
CA ALA A 36 3.69 4.75 -12.99
C ALA A 36 5.06 5.45 -13.03
N MET A 37 5.59 5.94 -11.89
CA MET A 37 6.95 6.49 -11.82
C MET A 37 8.03 5.47 -12.18
N PHE A 38 7.72 4.19 -11.97
CA PHE A 38 8.55 3.07 -12.37
C PHE A 38 8.01 2.40 -13.61
N GLY A 39 7.27 3.08 -14.50
CA GLY A 39 6.82 2.56 -15.79
C GLY A 39 6.01 1.27 -15.72
N LEU A 40 5.28 1.05 -14.62
CA LEU A 40 4.32 -0.03 -14.46
C LEU A 40 2.92 0.57 -14.55
N ASP A 41 2.05 -0.08 -15.32
CA ASP A 41 0.68 0.38 -15.50
C ASP A 41 -0.24 -0.38 -14.55
N ILE A 42 -0.80 0.34 -13.57
CA ILE A 42 -1.84 -0.16 -12.68
C ILE A 42 -3.09 0.65 -12.95
N GLN A 43 -4.22 -0.03 -13.09
CA GLN A 43 -5.52 0.56 -13.32
C GLN A 43 -6.47 0.24 -12.18
N PHE A 44 -7.40 1.16 -11.92
CA PHE A 44 -8.47 0.95 -10.96
C PHE A 44 -9.81 1.28 -11.61
N SER A 45 -10.70 0.28 -11.65
CA SER A 45 -12.02 0.36 -12.25
C SER A 45 -12.95 1.39 -11.60
N GLY A 46 -12.65 1.81 -10.36
CA GLY A 46 -13.56 2.58 -9.52
C GLY A 46 -14.55 1.73 -8.73
N ASN A 47 -14.61 0.42 -8.99
CA ASN A 47 -15.44 -0.50 -8.21
C ASN A 47 -14.74 -0.87 -6.89
N THR A 48 -15.27 -0.36 -5.78
CA THR A 48 -14.69 -0.56 -4.45
C THR A 48 -14.92 -1.96 -3.89
N GLU A 49 -15.95 -2.68 -4.34
CA GLU A 49 -16.29 -4.03 -3.84
C GLU A 49 -15.16 -5.05 -4.09
N PHE A 50 -14.46 -4.92 -5.22
CA PHE A 50 -13.38 -5.84 -5.61
C PHE A 50 -12.02 -5.14 -5.72
N ALA A 51 -11.90 -3.91 -5.23
CA ALA A 51 -10.70 -3.09 -5.41
C ALA A 51 -9.42 -3.77 -4.91
N TYR A 52 -9.48 -4.41 -3.73
CA TYR A 52 -8.33 -5.12 -3.20
C TYR A 52 -7.88 -6.23 -4.16
N MET A 53 -8.80 -7.07 -4.63
CA MET A 53 -8.49 -8.17 -5.55
C MET A 53 -7.96 -7.66 -6.90
N GLU A 54 -8.60 -6.63 -7.44
CA GLU A 54 -8.22 -5.99 -8.71
C GLU A 54 -6.79 -5.44 -8.67
N LEU A 55 -6.48 -4.63 -7.66
CA LEU A 55 -5.16 -4.03 -7.48
C LEU A 55 -4.12 -5.10 -7.17
N MET A 56 -4.45 -6.04 -6.29
CA MET A 56 -3.57 -7.13 -5.90
C MET A 56 -3.13 -7.96 -7.11
N GLY A 57 -4.05 -8.33 -8.00
CA GLY A 57 -3.73 -9.12 -9.20
C GLY A 57 -2.71 -8.42 -10.09
N GLN A 58 -2.94 -7.15 -10.41
CA GLN A 58 -2.05 -6.36 -11.27
C GLN A 58 -0.68 -6.11 -10.65
N MET A 59 -0.62 -5.83 -9.34
CA MET A 59 0.66 -5.62 -8.66
C MET A 59 1.43 -6.92 -8.51
N VAL A 60 0.76 -8.06 -8.28
CA VAL A 60 1.42 -9.37 -8.25
C VAL A 60 2.11 -9.64 -9.57
N GLU A 61 1.42 -9.44 -10.70
CA GLU A 61 1.99 -9.61 -12.02
C GLU A 61 3.21 -8.69 -12.24
N SER A 62 3.06 -7.41 -11.92
CA SER A 62 4.12 -6.41 -12.06
C SER A 62 5.35 -6.73 -11.20
N ILE A 63 5.14 -7.04 -9.92
CA ILE A 63 6.21 -7.38 -8.97
C ILE A 63 6.88 -8.69 -9.35
N GLN A 64 6.11 -9.68 -9.80
CA GLN A 64 6.65 -10.95 -10.29
C GLN A 64 7.58 -10.74 -11.49
N GLY A 65 7.19 -9.88 -12.44
CA GLY A 65 8.04 -9.50 -13.57
C GLY A 65 9.34 -8.82 -13.13
N LEU A 66 9.26 -7.88 -12.19
CA LEU A 66 10.46 -7.23 -11.65
C LEU A 66 11.36 -8.17 -10.86
N LEU A 67 10.80 -9.09 -10.06
CA LEU A 67 11.58 -10.11 -9.35
C LEU A 67 12.41 -10.98 -10.31
N GLN A 68 11.87 -11.27 -11.50
CA GLN A 68 12.49 -12.15 -12.48
C GLN A 68 13.48 -11.43 -13.39
N HIS A 69 13.24 -10.15 -13.69
CA HIS A 69 13.93 -9.46 -14.78
C HIS A 69 14.63 -8.17 -14.38
N ASP A 70 14.24 -7.53 -13.27
CA ASP A 70 14.76 -6.22 -12.86
C ASP A 70 14.60 -5.98 -11.35
N SER A 71 15.38 -6.72 -10.56
CA SER A 71 15.34 -6.62 -9.10
C SER A 71 15.80 -5.24 -8.58
N ALA A 72 16.66 -4.55 -9.31
CA ALA A 72 17.09 -3.19 -8.96
C ALA A 72 15.91 -2.21 -9.00
N ARG A 73 15.09 -2.26 -10.06
CA ARG A 73 13.86 -1.46 -10.16
C ARG A 73 12.82 -1.86 -9.12
N LEU A 74 12.73 -3.15 -8.77
CA LEU A 74 11.90 -3.60 -7.65
C LEU A 74 12.30 -2.90 -6.34
N PHE A 75 13.57 -2.98 -5.95
CA PHE A 75 14.02 -2.36 -4.70
C PHE A 75 13.84 -0.85 -4.72
N ALA A 76 14.11 -0.20 -5.84
CA ALA A 76 13.85 1.24 -6.00
C ALA A 76 12.36 1.60 -5.82
N LEU A 77 11.44 0.79 -6.35
CA LEU A 77 10.00 0.93 -6.11
C LEU A 77 9.65 0.75 -4.62
N MET A 78 10.20 -0.26 -3.96
CA MET A 78 9.94 -0.50 -2.53
C MET A 78 10.43 0.68 -1.66
N TYR A 79 11.57 1.28 -1.99
CA TYR A 79 12.07 2.47 -1.31
C TYR A 79 11.20 3.71 -1.57
N GLN A 80 10.72 3.92 -2.80
CA GLN A 80 9.80 5.01 -3.12
C GLN A 80 8.50 4.93 -2.32
N ILE A 81 7.98 3.71 -2.15
CA ILE A 81 6.77 3.42 -1.37
C ILE A 81 7.03 3.55 0.14
N ASP A 82 8.28 3.70 0.57
CA ASP A 82 8.68 3.76 1.97
C ASP A 82 8.32 2.48 2.74
N LEU A 83 8.68 1.34 2.16
CA LEU A 83 8.63 0.05 2.83
C LEU A 83 9.88 -0.15 3.69
N SER A 84 9.69 -0.70 4.89
CA SER A 84 10.83 -1.01 5.76
C SER A 84 11.63 -2.19 5.20
N GLN A 85 12.96 -2.06 5.22
CA GLN A 85 13.85 -3.13 4.74
C GLN A 85 13.56 -4.46 5.44
N THR A 86 13.35 -4.45 6.75
CA THR A 86 13.00 -5.65 7.53
C THR A 86 11.73 -6.34 7.06
N ALA A 87 10.69 -5.58 6.67
CA ALA A 87 9.45 -6.16 6.15
C ALA A 87 9.65 -6.76 4.75
N VAL A 88 10.39 -6.05 3.89
CA VAL A 88 10.76 -6.54 2.55
C VAL A 88 11.57 -7.84 2.65
N ASP A 89 12.61 -7.86 3.49
CA ASP A 89 13.46 -9.04 3.70
C ASP A 89 12.66 -10.24 4.21
N LYS A 90 11.68 -10.01 5.09
CA LYS A 90 10.76 -11.05 5.55
C LYS A 90 9.92 -11.62 4.41
N CYS A 91 9.42 -10.78 3.50
CA CYS A 91 8.70 -11.23 2.31
C CYS A 91 9.59 -12.02 1.37
N LEU A 92 10.84 -11.57 1.15
CA LEU A 92 11.81 -12.25 0.29
C LEU A 92 12.30 -13.59 0.89
N GLY A 93 12.38 -13.69 2.21
CA GLY A 93 12.71 -14.93 2.92
C GLY A 93 11.58 -15.96 2.91
N SER A 94 10.34 -15.57 2.55
CA SER A 94 9.25 -16.50 2.33
C SER A 94 9.47 -17.25 1.02
N SER A 95 9.71 -18.56 1.07
CA SER A 95 9.89 -19.39 -0.14
C SER A 95 8.64 -19.49 -1.01
N LYS A 96 7.48 -19.00 -0.53
CA LYS A 96 6.20 -19.00 -1.25
C LYS A 96 5.62 -17.59 -1.34
N ASN A 97 4.97 -17.32 -2.46
CA ASN A 97 4.12 -16.14 -2.66
C ASN A 97 4.84 -14.79 -2.45
N ILE A 98 6.13 -14.68 -2.77
CA ILE A 98 6.93 -13.46 -2.56
C ILE A 98 6.23 -12.23 -3.17
N ALA A 99 5.84 -12.29 -4.44
CA ALA A 99 5.17 -11.18 -5.13
C ALA A 99 3.86 -10.79 -4.46
N ALA A 100 3.06 -11.77 -4.02
CA ALA A 100 1.81 -11.50 -3.31
C ALA A 100 2.05 -10.86 -1.94
N ASN A 101 3.01 -11.36 -1.17
CA ASN A 101 3.33 -10.77 0.12
C ASN A 101 3.85 -9.34 -0.02
N LEU A 102 4.64 -9.05 -1.06
CA LEU A 102 5.10 -7.69 -1.37
C LEU A 102 3.94 -6.80 -1.82
N ALA A 103 3.04 -7.28 -2.69
CA ALA A 103 1.87 -6.53 -3.13
C ALA A 103 0.95 -6.17 -1.94
N ASP A 104 0.68 -7.11 -1.04
CA ASP A 104 -0.10 -6.84 0.18
C ASP A 104 0.61 -5.82 1.08
N LEU A 105 1.92 -5.95 1.24
CA LEU A 105 2.73 -4.99 2.00
C LEU A 105 2.64 -3.56 1.43
N VAL A 106 2.68 -3.43 0.10
CA VAL A 106 2.48 -2.16 -0.62
C VAL A 106 1.09 -1.57 -0.34
N ILE A 107 0.02 -2.35 -0.53
CA ILE A 107 -1.37 -1.88 -0.30
C ILE A 107 -1.52 -1.34 1.13
N ARG A 108 -1.04 -2.12 2.10
CA ARG A 108 -1.12 -1.76 3.52
C ARG A 108 -0.36 -0.47 3.80
N ARG A 109 0.83 -0.30 3.23
CA ARG A 109 1.63 0.91 3.40
C ARG A 109 0.91 2.14 2.85
N GLU A 110 0.39 2.05 1.62
CA GLU A 110 -0.30 3.15 0.98
C GLU A 110 -1.60 3.51 1.70
N MET A 111 -2.36 2.51 2.14
CA MET A 111 -3.56 2.74 2.93
C MET A 111 -3.24 3.39 4.27
N LEU A 112 -2.16 2.97 4.95
CA LEU A 112 -1.71 3.63 6.18
C LEU A 112 -1.35 5.10 5.95
N LYS A 113 -0.69 5.46 4.84
CA LYS A 113 -0.41 6.85 4.49
C LYS A 113 -1.70 7.66 4.32
N VAL A 114 -2.69 7.10 3.62
CA VAL A 114 -4.01 7.72 3.43
C VAL A 114 -4.72 7.94 4.77
N LEU A 115 -4.80 6.91 5.61
CA LEU A 115 -5.43 6.98 6.92
C LEU A 115 -4.72 8.01 7.82
N THR A 116 -3.39 8.03 7.81
CA THR A 116 -2.58 9.00 8.56
C THR A 116 -2.93 10.43 8.17
N VAL A 117 -2.94 10.72 6.86
CA VAL A 117 -3.26 12.07 6.35
C VAL A 117 -4.68 12.48 6.74
N LYS A 118 -5.66 11.56 6.66
CA LYS A 118 -7.05 11.88 7.06
C LYS A 118 -7.18 12.09 8.56
N TYR A 119 -6.59 11.23 9.37
CA TYR A 119 -6.61 11.35 10.83
C TYR A 119 -6.13 12.72 11.30
N PHE A 120 -4.96 13.18 10.82
CA PHE A 120 -4.42 14.48 11.21
C PHE A 120 -5.22 15.67 10.65
N LYS A 121 -5.83 15.53 9.47
CA LYS A 121 -6.75 16.56 8.94
C LYS A 121 -8.02 16.67 9.78
N GLU A 122 -8.59 15.55 10.20
CA GLU A 122 -9.79 15.51 11.04
C GLU A 122 -9.51 16.07 12.44
N LEU A 123 -8.34 15.79 13.02
CA LEU A 123 -7.91 16.41 14.28
C LEU A 123 -7.83 17.93 14.17
N LYS A 124 -7.18 18.45 13.12
CA LYS A 124 -7.05 19.89 12.88
C LYS A 124 -8.39 20.61 12.70
N ASN A 125 -9.43 19.91 12.23
CA ASN A 125 -10.76 20.47 12.03
C ASN A 125 -11.64 20.45 13.30
N LYS A 126 -11.17 19.82 14.39
CA LYS A 126 -11.87 19.77 15.69
C LYS A 126 -11.38 20.84 16.67
N ASP A 127 -10.26 21.51 16.36
CA ASP A 127 -9.73 22.69 17.06
C ASP A 127 -10.26 23.99 16.41
#